data_AF-A0A7S3JYL6-F1
#
_entry.id   AF-A0A7S3JYL6-F1
#
_cell.length_a   1.000
_cell.length_b   1.000
_cell.length_c   1.000
_cell.angle_alpha   90.00
_cell.angle_beta   90.00
_cell.angle_gamma   90.00
#
_symmetry.space_group_name_H-M   'P 1'
#
loop_
_entity.id
_entity.type
_entity.pdbx_description
1 polymer ?
#
loop_
_entity_poly.entity_id
_entity_poly.type
_entity_poly.pdbx_seq_one_letter_code
_entity_poly.pdbx_strand_id
1 'polypeptide(L)'
;EKVLCQTCTDDCTTAADQLAILYQRAYKVKPVFDKLCGNIVREVKCSSPKESVEEQEMYNYCEEPLKNKLRANEKIEKEYGGDTKKLVDIVRGSIIVDSERNYKNLVEYILDEHKDK
;
A
#
# COMPACT_ATOMS: atom_id res chain seq x y z
N GLU A 1 4.48 -47.56 -12.35
CA GLU A 1 5.45 -47.19 -11.29
C GLU A 1 5.25 -45.73 -10.88
N LYS A 2 5.59 -45.37 -9.64
CA LYS A 2 5.70 -43.97 -9.18
C LYS A 2 7.10 -43.45 -9.51
N VAL A 3 7.20 -42.48 -10.41
CA VAL A 3 8.44 -41.73 -10.62
C VAL A 3 8.49 -40.63 -9.56
N LEU A 4 9.24 -40.88 -8.49
CA LEU A 4 9.62 -39.86 -7.51
C LEU A 4 10.73 -39.00 -8.13
N CYS A 5 10.39 -37.78 -8.55
CA CYS A 5 11.39 -36.76 -8.87
C CYS A 5 12.03 -36.29 -7.56
N GLN A 6 13.33 -36.55 -7.39
CA GLN A 6 14.03 -36.50 -6.10
C GLN A 6 15.02 -35.33 -6.00
N THR A 7 14.84 -34.25 -6.78
CA THR A 7 15.79 -33.12 -6.83
C THR A 7 15.19 -31.72 -6.95
N CYS A 8 13.98 -31.47 -6.44
CA CYS A 8 13.47 -30.10 -6.29
C CYS A 8 13.37 -29.74 -4.81
N THR A 9 14.46 -29.26 -4.21
CA THR A 9 14.40 -28.45 -2.97
C THR A 9 14.20 -26.98 -3.30
N ASP A 10 13.41 -26.70 -4.34
CA ASP A 10 12.90 -25.36 -4.60
C ASP A 10 11.70 -25.18 -3.68
N ASP A 11 11.67 -24.10 -2.90
CA ASP A 11 10.50 -23.66 -2.15
C ASP A 11 9.29 -23.58 -3.10
N CYS A 12 8.54 -24.67 -3.21
CA CYS A 12 7.33 -24.80 -4.02
C CYS A 12 6.18 -24.06 -3.33
N THR A 13 6.37 -22.78 -3.02
CA THR A 13 5.29 -21.92 -2.55
C THR A 13 4.35 -21.67 -3.73
N THR A 14 3.11 -22.15 -3.61
CA THR A 14 2.10 -21.90 -4.63
C THR A 14 1.78 -20.40 -4.70
N ALA A 15 1.17 -19.94 -5.79
CA ALA A 15 0.69 -18.54 -5.86
C ALA A 15 -0.26 -18.21 -4.70
N ALA A 16 -1.04 -19.20 -4.22
CA ALA A 16 -1.88 -19.06 -3.05
C ALA A 16 -1.08 -18.88 -1.75
N ASP A 17 0.02 -19.61 -1.57
CA ASP A 17 0.91 -19.46 -0.42
C ASP A 17 1.62 -18.10 -0.43
N GLN A 18 2.09 -17.67 -1.59
CA GLN A 18 2.70 -16.36 -1.78
C GLN A 18 1.72 -15.24 -1.45
N LEU A 19 0.48 -15.34 -1.93
CA LEU A 19 -0.56 -14.37 -1.60
C LEU A 19 -0.90 -14.40 -0.11
N ALA A 20 -0.99 -15.57 0.52
CA ALA A 20 -1.23 -15.68 1.95
C ALA A 20 -0.14 -14.97 2.77
N ILE A 21 1.14 -15.13 2.40
CA ILE A 21 2.27 -14.44 3.01
C ILE A 21 2.15 -12.92 2.83
N LEU A 22 1.79 -12.46 1.63
CA LEU A 22 1.57 -11.03 1.37
C LEU A 22 0.47 -10.46 2.26
N TYR A 23 -0.64 -11.17 2.45
CA TYR A 23 -1.73 -10.72 3.33
C TYR A 23 -1.30 -10.69 4.81
N GLN A 24 -0.57 -11.69 5.28
CA GLN A 24 -0.04 -11.68 6.65
C GLN A 24 0.85 -10.46 6.92
N ARG A 25 1.68 -10.07 5.93
CA ARG A 25 2.50 -8.85 6.01
C ARG A 25 1.63 -7.60 5.93
N ALA A 26 0.66 -7.58 5.02
CA ALA A 26 -0.25 -6.45 4.83
C ALA A 26 -1.04 -6.11 6.11
N TYR A 27 -1.54 -7.10 6.85
CA TYR A 27 -2.20 -6.87 8.14
C TYR A 27 -1.31 -6.17 9.17
N LYS A 28 0.00 -6.46 9.17
CA LYS A 28 0.96 -5.83 10.09
C LYS A 28 1.37 -4.44 9.64
N VAL A 29 1.49 -4.23 8.33
CA VAL A 29 1.96 -2.97 7.74
C VAL A 29 0.84 -1.93 7.65
N LYS A 30 -0.42 -2.34 7.49
CA LYS A 30 -1.55 -1.41 7.30
C LYS A 30 -1.62 -0.30 8.36
N PRO A 31 -1.59 -0.58 9.68
CA PRO A 31 -1.63 0.49 10.68
C PRO A 31 -0.42 1.44 10.62
N VAL A 32 0.75 0.92 10.24
CA VAL A 32 1.97 1.73 10.08
C VAL A 32 1.85 2.63 8.86
N PHE A 33 1.34 2.10 7.76
CA PHE A 33 1.05 2.84 6.53
C PHE A 33 0.03 3.95 6.79
N ASP A 34 -1.09 3.65 7.45
CA ASP A 34 -2.11 4.64 7.76
C ASP A 34 -1.58 5.77 8.64
N LYS A 35 -0.82 5.42 9.68
CA LYS A 35 -0.17 6.40 10.55
C LYS A 35 0.82 7.27 9.78
N LEU A 36 1.60 6.68 8.86
CA LEU A 36 2.52 7.42 8.02
C LEU A 36 1.78 8.42 7.13
N CYS A 37 0.72 8.00 6.44
CA CYS A 37 -0.10 8.88 5.62
C CYS A 37 -0.76 10.00 6.44
N GLY A 38 -1.29 9.68 7.63
CA GLY A 38 -1.83 10.70 8.55
C GLY A 38 -0.78 11.72 8.99
N ASN A 39 0.45 11.29 9.28
CA ASN A 39 1.55 12.20 9.60
C ASN A 39 1.91 13.10 8.41
N ILE A 40 1.98 12.56 7.20
CA ILE A 40 2.25 13.34 5.98
C ILE A 40 1.21 14.45 5.84
N VAL A 41 -0.08 14.15 6.04
CA VAL A 41 -1.16 15.14 5.96
C VAL A 41 -0.96 16.27 6.97
N ARG A 42 -0.56 15.96 8.21
CA ARG A 42 -0.28 16.96 9.27
C ARG A 42 0.89 17.86 8.90
N GLU A 43 1.96 17.28 8.38
CA GLU A 43 3.22 17.99 8.13
C GLU A 43 3.15 18.88 6.89
N VAL A 44 2.52 18.39 5.82
CA VAL A 44 2.35 19.13 4.57
C VAL A 44 1.31 20.24 4.69
N LYS A 45 0.48 20.24 5.74
CA LYS A 45 -0.61 21.19 5.96
C LYS A 45 -1.45 21.33 4.69
N CYS A 46 -1.96 20.21 4.19
CA CYS A 46 -2.72 20.09 2.94
C CYS A 46 -4.05 20.88 2.91
N SER A 47 -4.31 21.73 3.90
CA SER A 47 -5.53 22.51 4.09
C SER A 47 -5.23 24.00 4.27
N SER A 48 -6.26 24.81 4.03
CA SER A 48 -6.24 26.24 4.32
C SER A 48 -6.21 26.51 5.84
N PRO A 49 -5.67 27.65 6.31
CA PRO A 49 -5.35 27.92 7.73
C PRO A 49 -6.54 28.00 8.72
N LYS A 50 -7.74 27.54 8.32
CA LYS A 50 -8.98 27.69 9.09
C LYS A 50 -9.41 26.45 9.89
N GLU A 51 -8.79 25.29 9.69
CA GLU A 51 -9.22 24.04 10.32
C GLU A 51 -8.30 23.61 11.46
N SER A 52 -8.89 23.02 12.51
CA SER A 52 -8.16 22.38 13.59
C SER A 52 -7.38 21.15 13.08
N VAL A 53 -6.30 20.75 13.76
CA VAL A 53 -5.46 19.60 13.35
C VAL A 53 -6.28 18.30 13.26
N GLU A 54 -7.29 18.15 14.12
CA GLU A 54 -8.17 16.98 14.17
C GLU A 54 -9.16 16.94 12.99
N GLU A 55 -9.65 18.09 12.52
CA GLU A 55 -10.48 18.17 11.31
C GLU A 55 -9.65 17.87 10.05
N GLN A 56 -8.40 18.33 10.00
CA GLN A 56 -7.51 18.11 8.85
C GLN A 56 -7.21 16.62 8.60
N GLU A 57 -7.03 15.84 9.67
CA GLU A 57 -6.80 14.40 9.57
C GLU A 57 -8.02 13.65 9.05
N MET A 58 -9.21 14.07 9.47
CA MET A 58 -10.46 13.40 9.13
C MET A 58 -10.86 13.60 7.66
N TYR A 59 -10.53 14.75 7.07
CA TYR A 59 -10.94 15.07 5.69
C TYR A 59 -9.88 14.75 4.64
N ASN A 60 -8.59 14.82 4.98
CA ASN A 60 -7.52 14.76 3.98
C ASN A 60 -6.81 13.41 3.89
N TYR A 61 -7.08 12.45 4.78
CA TYR A 61 -6.67 11.06 4.59
C TYR A 61 -7.86 10.10 4.66
N CYS A 62 -8.05 9.34 3.58
CA CYS A 62 -9.05 8.29 3.50
C CYS A 62 -8.37 6.92 3.68
N GLU A 63 -8.57 6.33 4.86
CA GLU A 63 -8.20 4.95 5.12
C GLU A 63 -9.03 4.00 4.24
N GLU A 64 -8.35 3.15 3.47
CA GLU A 64 -9.00 2.09 2.73
C GLU A 64 -8.79 0.72 3.38
N PRO A 65 -9.74 -0.23 3.32
CA PRO A 65 -9.48 -1.58 3.77
C PRO A 65 -8.41 -2.24 2.89
N LEU A 66 -7.77 -3.29 3.42
CA LEU A 66 -6.93 -4.16 2.59
C LEU A 66 -7.72 -4.63 1.37
N LYS A 67 -7.05 -4.71 0.22
CA LYS A 67 -7.65 -5.25 -1.00
C LYS A 67 -8.29 -6.61 -0.69
N ASN A 68 -9.48 -6.86 -1.21
CA ASN A 68 -10.13 -8.16 -1.05
C ASN A 68 -9.33 -9.27 -1.75
N LYS A 69 -9.19 -10.44 -1.11
CA LYS A 69 -8.41 -11.59 -1.63
C LYS A 69 -8.86 -12.06 -3.01
N LEU A 70 -10.18 -12.08 -3.26
CA LEU A 70 -10.72 -12.45 -4.57
C LEU A 70 -10.27 -11.44 -5.63
N ARG A 71 -10.41 -10.14 -5.34
CA ARG A 71 -9.97 -9.07 -6.26
C ARG A 71 -8.46 -9.06 -6.48
N ALA A 72 -7.67 -9.42 -5.46
CA ALA A 72 -6.22 -9.56 -5.58
C ALA A 72 -5.85 -10.72 -6.52
N ASN A 73 -6.48 -11.88 -6.37
CA ASN A 73 -6.30 -13.02 -7.28
C ASN A 73 -6.69 -12.65 -8.72
N GLU A 74 -7.87 -12.05 -8.91
CA GLU A 74 -8.32 -11.62 -10.24
C GLU A 74 -7.32 -10.67 -10.90
N LYS A 75 -6.75 -9.73 -10.13
CA LYS A 75 -5.75 -8.79 -10.63
C LYS A 75 -4.44 -9.49 -10.99
N ILE A 76 -3.97 -10.41 -10.14
CA ILE A 76 -2.76 -11.19 -10.41
C ILE A 76 -2.91 -12.02 -11.69
N GLU A 77 -4.04 -12.70 -11.86
CA GLU A 77 -4.31 -13.53 -13.02
C GLU A 77 -4.47 -12.70 -14.30
N LYS A 78 -5.28 -11.64 -14.25
CA LYS A 78 -5.66 -10.86 -15.45
C LYS A 78 -4.62 -9.83 -15.87
N GLU A 79 -3.94 -9.18 -14.91
CA GLU A 79 -3.04 -8.06 -15.19
C GLU A 79 -1.57 -8.43 -15.06
N TYR A 80 -1.23 -9.40 -14.20
CA TYR A 80 0.16 -9.71 -13.87
C TYR A 80 0.64 -11.09 -14.35
N GLY A 81 -0.20 -11.83 -15.09
CA GLY A 81 0.16 -13.13 -15.65
C GLY A 81 0.48 -14.19 -14.59
N GLY A 82 -0.18 -14.12 -13.43
CA GLY A 82 0.07 -15.02 -12.30
C GLY A 82 1.21 -14.60 -11.36
N ASP A 83 1.93 -13.51 -11.66
CA ASP A 83 3.04 -13.05 -10.83
C ASP A 83 2.55 -12.25 -9.61
N THR A 84 2.53 -12.90 -8.45
CA THR A 84 2.10 -12.31 -7.18
C THR A 84 2.98 -11.14 -6.73
N LYS A 85 4.24 -11.07 -7.17
CA LYS A 85 5.19 -10.02 -6.75
C LYS A 85 4.88 -8.65 -7.34
N LYS A 86 4.08 -8.60 -8.41
CA LYS A 86 3.65 -7.36 -9.07
C LYS A 86 2.44 -6.71 -8.40
N LEU A 87 1.80 -7.38 -7.44
CA LEU A 87 0.68 -6.84 -6.70
C LEU A 87 1.15 -5.84 -5.62
N VAL A 88 1.11 -4.55 -5.96
CA VAL A 88 1.61 -3.47 -5.08
C VAL A 88 0.53 -2.77 -4.26
N ASP A 89 -0.75 -3.00 -4.55
CA ASP A 89 -1.86 -2.23 -3.99
C ASP A 89 -2.71 -3.01 -2.97
N ILE A 90 -2.11 -3.95 -2.23
CA ILE A 90 -2.81 -4.65 -1.13
C ILE A 90 -3.11 -3.70 0.02
N VAL A 91 -2.09 -2.94 0.43
CA VAL A 91 -2.18 -1.82 1.38
C VAL A 91 -2.25 -0.55 0.57
N ARG A 92 -3.25 0.29 0.85
CA ARG A 92 -3.48 1.55 0.15
C ARG A 92 -4.33 2.49 1.00
N GLY A 93 -4.32 3.75 0.60
CA GLY A 93 -5.12 4.84 1.14
C GLY A 93 -5.01 6.03 0.20
N SER A 94 -5.82 7.05 0.43
CA SER A 94 -5.89 8.22 -0.44
C SER A 94 -5.69 9.50 0.37
N ILE A 95 -4.76 10.36 -0.05
CA ILE A 95 -4.61 11.71 0.48
C ILE A 95 -5.37 12.67 -0.43
N ILE A 96 -6.29 13.43 0.14
CA ILE A 96 -7.11 14.41 -0.58
C ILE A 96 -6.45 15.78 -0.40
N VAL A 97 -6.32 16.50 -1.52
CA VAL A 97 -5.77 17.87 -1.56
C VAL A 97 -6.72 18.75 -2.36
N ASP A 98 -6.90 19.98 -1.90
CA ASP A 98 -7.87 20.94 -2.44
C ASP A 98 -7.27 21.90 -3.48
N SER A 99 -5.95 21.90 -3.66
CA SER A 99 -5.25 22.82 -4.55
C SER A 99 -4.00 22.21 -5.17
N GLU A 100 -3.65 22.68 -6.37
CA GLU A 100 -2.41 22.29 -7.06
C GLU A 100 -1.16 22.63 -6.23
N ARG A 101 -1.22 23.71 -5.44
CA ARG A 101 -0.14 24.09 -4.54
C ARG A 101 0.08 23.03 -3.45
N ASN A 102 -0.99 22.58 -2.81
CA ASN A 102 -0.91 21.55 -1.77
C ASN A 102 -0.47 20.21 -2.36
N TYR A 103 -0.89 19.89 -3.59
CA TYR A 103 -0.37 18.74 -4.33
C TYR A 103 1.15 18.81 -4.55
N LYS A 104 1.69 19.96 -4.99
CA LYS A 104 3.14 20.14 -5.17
C LYS A 104 3.90 19.98 -3.87
N ASN A 105 3.43 20.60 -2.78
CA ASN A 105 4.04 20.47 -1.46
C ASN A 105 4.07 19.00 -0.99
N LEU A 106 2.97 18.26 -1.22
CA LEU A 106 2.88 16.84 -0.88
C LEU A 106 3.89 15.99 -1.65
N VAL A 107 3.99 16.21 -2.96
CA VAL A 107 4.94 15.49 -3.82
C VAL A 107 6.38 15.82 -3.43
N GLU A 108 6.70 17.09 -3.20
CA GLU A 108 8.02 17.52 -2.76
C GLU A 108 8.39 16.88 -1.42
N TYR A 109 7.51 16.92 -0.43
CA TYR A 109 7.71 16.30 0.87
C TYR A 109 8.02 14.79 0.75
N ILE A 110 7.21 14.07 -0.04
CA ILE A 110 7.41 12.62 -0.24
C ILE A 110 8.75 12.34 -0.94
N LEU A 111 9.16 13.17 -1.89
CA LEU A 111 10.40 12.97 -2.64
C LEU A 111 11.66 13.41 -1.87
N ASP A 112 11.58 14.41 -0.99
CA ASP A 112 12.72 14.91 -0.21
C ASP A 112 13.09 13.98 0.96
N GLU A 113 12.12 13.31 1.57
CA GLU A 113 12.34 12.23 2.56
C GLU A 113 13.18 11.05 2.00
N HIS A 114 13.39 11.00 0.67
CA HIS A 114 14.20 10.00 -0.02
C HIS A 114 15.55 10.51 -0.56
N LYS A 115 15.93 11.78 -0.33
CA LYS A 115 17.21 12.32 -0.84
C LYS A 115 18.43 12.12 0.05
N ASP A 116 18.26 11.88 1.36
CA ASP A 116 19.38 11.84 2.31
C ASP A 116 19.38 10.60 3.25
N LYS A 117 19.04 9.41 2.76
CA LYS A 117 19.29 8.13 3.47
C LYS A 117 19.95 7.09 2.59
#